data_AF-A0A750HR64-F1
#
_entry.id   AF-A0A750HR64-F1
#
_cell.length_a   1.000
_cell.length_b   1.000
_cell.length_c   1.000
_cell.angle_alpha   90.00
_cell.angle_beta   90.00
_cell.angle_gamma   90.00
#
_symmetry.space_group_name_H-M   'P 1'
#
loop_
_entity.id
_entity.type
_entity.pdbx_description
1 polymer ?
#
loop_
_entity_poly.entity_id
_entity_poly.type
_entity_poly.pdbx_seq_one_letter_code
_entity_poly.pdbx_strand_id
1 'polypeptide(L)' 'MKTITDIKNEAHKVLFNFQTGKCTREDVYYAAVNLVLSYNNLVENSSCSEDEIEDVAGLLMALKHFSK' A
#
# COMPACT_ATOMS: atom_id res chain seq x y z
N MET A 1 -2.24 1.05 15.91
CA MET A 1 -1.48 0.21 14.95
C MET A 1 -2.41 -0.03 13.76
N LYS A 2 -1.96 0.23 12.52
CA LYS A 2 -2.80 -0.03 11.33
C LYS A 2 -2.99 -1.53 11.17
N THR A 3 -4.19 -1.95 10.81
CA THR A 3 -4.48 -3.33 10.40
C THR A 3 -4.08 -3.55 8.94
N ILE A 4 -4.04 -4.81 8.50
CA ILE A 4 -3.73 -5.13 7.10
C ILE A 4 -4.80 -4.56 6.15
N THR A 5 -6.06 -4.57 6.61
CA THR A 5 -7.21 -3.95 5.92
C THR A 5 -7.06 -2.43 5.80
N ASP A 6 -6.53 -1.75 6.82
CA ASP A 6 -6.29 -0.29 6.74
C ASP A 6 -5.26 0.02 5.65
N ILE A 7 -4.17 -0.75 5.61
CA ILE A 7 -3.11 -0.60 4.59
C ILE A 7 -3.67 -0.86 3.19
N LYS A 8 -4.47 -1.92 3.03
CA LYS A 8 -5.15 -2.24 1.77
C LYS A 8 -6.06 -1.10 1.30
N ASN A 9 -6.92 -0.58 2.18
CA ASN A 9 -7.85 0.50 1.87
C ASN A 9 -7.12 1.79 1.49
N GLU A 10 -6.06 2.14 2.21
CA GLU A 10 -5.23 3.30 1.88
C GLU A 10 -4.53 3.13 0.53
N ALA A 11 -3.98 1.96 0.24
CA ALA A 11 -3.33 1.67 -1.03
C ALA A 11 -4.32 1.77 -2.22
N HIS A 12 -5.54 1.24 -2.07
CA HIS A 12 -6.60 1.42 -3.07
C HIS A 12 -6.98 2.88 -3.27
N LYS A 13 -7.05 3.67 -2.18
CA LYS A 13 -7.35 5.10 -2.27
C LYS A 13 -6.27 5.86 -3.02
N VAL A 14 -5.00 5.54 -2.80
CA VAL A 14 -3.88 6.12 -3.57
C VAL A 14 -4.02 5.79 -5.05
N LEU A 15 -4.25 4.51 -5.38
CA LEU A 15 -4.43 4.08 -6.76
C LEU A 15 -5.61 4.78 -7.44
N PHE A 16 -6.74 4.88 -6.75
CA PHE A 16 -7.92 5.57 -7.25
C PHE A 16 -7.66 7.07 -7.50
N ASN A 17 -6.99 7.74 -6.56
CA ASN A 17 -6.62 9.16 -6.72
C ASN A 17 -5.67 9.35 -7.91
N PHE A 18 -4.72 8.45 -8.12
CA PHE A 18 -3.82 8.49 -9.27
C PHE A 18 -4.57 8.28 -10.58
N GLN A 19 -5.42 7.26 -10.66
CA GLN A 19 -6.23 6.96 -11.85
C GLN A 19 -7.21 8.08 -12.21
N THR A 20 -7.70 8.82 -11.21
CA THR A 20 -8.59 9.96 -11.40
C THR A 20 -7.87 11.30 -11.58
N GLY A 21 -6.53 11.29 -11.68
CA GLY A 21 -5.71 12.49 -11.89
C GLY A 21 -5.66 13.44 -10.70
N LYS A 22 -6.04 12.98 -9.50
CA LYS A 22 -6.07 13.77 -8.26
C LYS A 22 -4.72 13.85 -7.55
N CYS A 23 -3.78 12.96 -7.90
CA CYS A 23 -2.42 13.00 -7.38
C CYS A 23 -1.41 12.65 -8.49
N THR A 24 -0.17 13.08 -8.28
CA THR A 24 0.95 12.88 -9.20
C THR A 24 1.65 11.53 -8.96
N ARG A 25 2.59 11.17 -9.83
CA ARG A 25 3.47 10.00 -9.60
C ARG A 25 4.31 10.16 -8.34
N GLU A 26 4.76 11.38 -8.04
CA GLU A 26 5.54 11.67 -6.84
C GLU A 26 4.70 11.47 -5.57
N ASP A 27 3.43 11.87 -5.58
CA ASP A 27 2.51 11.59 -4.48
C ASP A 27 2.31 10.08 -4.27
N VAL A 28 2.20 9.31 -5.36
CA VAL A 28 2.12 7.84 -5.30
C VAL A 28 3.39 7.24 -4.71
N TYR A 29 4.57 7.76 -5.06
CA TYR A 29 5.85 7.33 -4.51
C TYR A 29 5.89 7.49 -3.00
N TYR A 30 5.62 8.70 -2.50
CA TYR A 30 5.64 8.98 -1.06
C TYR A 30 4.62 8.13 -0.30
N ALA A 31 3.41 7.97 -0.84
CA ALA A 31 2.39 7.14 -0.24
C ALA A 31 2.81 5.65 -0.20
N ALA A 32 3.38 5.12 -1.29
CA ALA A 32 3.85 3.75 -1.37
C ALA A 32 4.94 3.45 -0.34
N VAL A 33 5.93 4.35 -0.17
CA VAL A 33 7.00 4.19 0.84
C VAL A 33 6.40 4.09 2.25
N ASN A 34 5.50 5.01 2.62
CA ASN A 34 4.88 5.03 3.94
C ASN A 34 4.03 3.78 4.21
N LEU A 35 3.32 3.30 3.19
CA LEU A 35 2.50 2.08 3.28
C LEU A 35 3.37 0.82 3.42
N VAL A 36 4.48 0.73 2.68
CA VAL A 36 5.45 -0.39 2.82
C VAL A 36 6.05 -0.43 4.22
N LEU A 37 6.43 0.72 4.79
CA LEU A 37 6.93 0.76 6.17
C LEU A 37 5.87 0.29 7.19
N SER A 38 4.63 0.73 7.01
CA SER A 38 3.51 0.29 7.85
C SER A 38 3.25 -1.22 7.72
N TYR A 39 3.34 -1.74 6.50
CA TYR A 39 3.15 -3.15 6.17
C TYR A 39 4.24 -4.01 6.79
N ASN A 40 5.51 -3.66 6.62
CA ASN A 40 6.63 -4.42 7.19
C ASN A 40 6.52 -4.50 8.71
N ASN A 41 6.26 -3.36 9.37
CA ASN A 41 6.08 -3.34 10.82
C ASN A 41 4.85 -4.16 11.28
N LEU A 42 3.78 -4.19 10.49
CA LEU A 42 2.62 -5.02 10.80
C LEU A 42 2.95 -6.51 10.69
N VAL A 43 3.53 -6.95 9.58
CA VAL A 43 3.83 -8.36 9.32
C VAL A 43 4.87 -8.91 10.30
N GLU A 44 5.84 -8.12 10.72
CA GLU A 44 6.82 -8.51 11.75
C GLU A 44 6.18 -8.73 13.13
N ASN A 45 5.04 -8.07 13.43
CA ASN A 45 4.46 -8.00 14.77
C ASN A 45 3.05 -8.61 14.87
N SER A 46 2.53 -9.27 13.82
CA SER A 46 1.17 -9.78 13.81
C SER A 46 1.04 -11.15 13.14
N SER A 47 0.01 -11.90 13.53
CA SER A 47 -0.38 -13.16 12.91
C SER A 47 -1.36 -12.93 11.76
N CYS A 48 -0.95 -12.16 10.74
CA CYS A 48 -1.71 -12.05 9.51
C CYS A 48 -1.69 -13.38 8.74
N SER A 49 -2.75 -13.67 7.99
CA SER A 49 -2.75 -14.83 7.09
C SER A 49 -1.86 -14.59 5.87
N GLU A 50 -1.28 -15.65 5.31
CA GLU A 50 -0.45 -15.56 4.10
C GLU A 50 -1.22 -14.93 2.93
N ASP A 51 -2.51 -15.28 2.75
CA ASP A 51 -3.36 -14.73 1.69
C ASP A 51 -3.52 -13.20 1.79
N GLU A 52 -3.72 -12.67 3.01
CA GLU A 52 -3.83 -11.22 3.22
C GLU A 52 -2.50 -10.50 2.99
N ILE A 53 -1.40 -11.13 3.39
CA ILE A 53 -0.03 -10.63 3.19
C ILE A 53 0.26 -10.53 1.70
N GLU A 54 0.02 -11.58 0.93
CA GLU A 54 0.28 -11.62 -0.51
C GLU A 54 -0.56 -10.59 -1.29
N ASP A 55 -1.86 -10.48 -0.98
CA ASP A 55 -2.75 -9.52 -1.64
C ASP A 55 -2.29 -8.07 -1.42
N VAL A 56 -1.98 -7.70 -0.17
CA VAL A 56 -1.47 -6.36 0.13
C VAL A 56 -0.08 -6.13 -0.47
N ALA A 57 0.82 -7.12 -0.44
CA ALA A 57 2.12 -7.01 -1.08
C ALA A 57 2.01 -6.76 -2.59
N GLY A 58 1.10 -7.46 -3.27
CA GLY A 58 0.82 -7.25 -4.69
C GLY A 58 0.36 -5.82 -4.99
N LEU A 59 -0.55 -5.29 -4.17
CA LEU A 59 -1.05 -3.93 -4.33
C LEU A 59 0.06 -2.87 -4.09
N LEU A 60 0.91 -3.06 -3.07
CA LEU A 60 2.05 -2.17 -2.81
C LEU A 60 3.08 -2.22 -3.94
N MET A 61 3.31 -3.40 -4.52
CA MET A 61 4.18 -3.55 -5.70
C MET A 61 3.60 -2.83 -6.92
N ALA A 62 2.28 -2.84 -7.10
CA ALA A 62 1.62 -2.06 -8.15
C ALA A 62 1.82 -0.54 -7.95
N LEU A 63 1.68 -0.02 -6.72
CA LEU A 63 1.95 1.39 -6.44
C LEU A 63 3.42 1.77 -6.72
N LYS A 64 4.36 0.90 -6.37
CA LYS A 64 5.78 1.06 -6.74
C LYS A 64 5.98 1.10 -8.26
N HIS A 65 5.21 0.32 -9.03
CA HIS A 65 5.29 0.34 -10.49
C HIS A 65 4.75 1.66 -11.07
N PHE A 66 3.61 2.16 -10.57
CA PHE A 66 2.99 3.40 -11.04
C PHE A 66 3.74 4.68 -10.67
N SER A 67 4.59 4.60 -9.66
CA SER A 67 5.45 5.72 -9.21
C SER A 67 6.80 5.80 -9.95
N LYS A 68 7.06 4.91 -10.91
CA LYS A 68 8.25 4.98 -11.78
C LYS A 68 8.12 6.02 -12.89
#